data_AF-A0A838VHC0-F1
#
_entry.id   AF-A0A838VHC0-F1
#
_cell.length_a   1.000
_cell.length_b   1.000
_cell.length_c   1.000
_cell.angle_alpha   90.00
_cell.angle_beta   90.00
_cell.angle_gamma   90.00
#
_symmetry.space_group_name_H-M   'P 1'
#
loop_
_entity.id
_entity.type
_entity.pdbx_description
1 polymer ?
#
loop_
_entity_poly.entity_id
_entity_poly.type
_entity_poly.pdbx_seq_one_letter_code
_entity_poly.pdbx_strand_id
1 'polypeptide(L)'
;TTLIHSAAICEYFEETVDKSPMISGTAINRAEIRRIAAWFDEQFHGQVVAPLMHERMIKRIVHRASPDTGVLREAMKNANAMLDYADYLLDHRNWLGGAALSLADLTAAAHISVVDYLGGIDWRAHEQTRNWYAGLKSRPGFRPLLAERMGVIAPPADYDKVDF
;
A
#
# COMPACT_ATOMS: atom_id res chain seq x y z
N THR A 1 14.33 9.79 22.68
CA THR A 1 14.50 10.50 21.40
C THR A 1 13.20 10.47 20.63
N THR A 2 12.84 11.55 19.93
CA THR A 2 11.65 11.59 19.06
C THR A 2 12.07 11.24 17.63
N LEU A 3 11.43 10.25 17.02
CA LEU A 3 11.67 9.83 15.64
C LEU A 3 10.54 10.35 14.74
N ILE A 4 10.90 10.88 13.57
CA ILE A 4 9.96 11.46 12.58
C ILE A 4 10.31 10.87 11.22
N HIS A 5 9.29 10.57 10.40
CA HIS A 5 9.36 9.94 9.06
C HIS A 5 9.34 8.40 9.09
N SER A 6 8.60 7.79 8.16
CA SER A 6 8.45 6.33 8.02
C SER A 6 9.82 5.64 7.93
N ALA A 7 10.67 6.07 6.98
CA ALA A 7 12.01 5.53 6.81
C ALA A 7 12.86 5.55 8.10
N ALA A 8 12.90 6.67 8.83
CA ALA A 8 13.69 6.77 10.05
C ALA A 8 13.16 5.84 11.16
N ILE A 9 11.83 5.71 11.28
CA ILE A 9 11.19 4.83 12.26
C ILE A 9 11.44 3.36 11.91
N CYS A 10 11.28 2.98 10.63
CA CYS A 10 11.47 1.61 10.18
C CYS A 10 12.92 1.15 10.26
N GLU A 11 13.89 1.99 9.88
CA GLU A 11 15.32 1.67 10.03
C GLU A 11 15.71 1.58 11.51
N TYR A 12 15.19 2.46 12.36
CA TYR A 12 15.41 2.35 13.81
C TYR A 12 14.89 1.03 14.37
N PHE A 13 13.71 0.57 13.95
CA PHE A 13 13.22 -0.76 14.37
C PHE A 13 14.08 -1.89 13.82
N GLU A 14 14.57 -1.80 12.59
CA GLU A 14 15.49 -2.79 12.03
C GLU A 14 16.84 -2.83 12.80
N GLU A 15 17.30 -1.70 13.32
CA GLU A 15 18.54 -1.60 14.11
C GLU A 15 18.39 -2.02 15.58
N THR A 16 17.16 -2.01 16.11
CA THR A 16 16.91 -2.19 17.56
C THR A 16 16.06 -3.41 17.90
N VAL A 17 15.41 -4.03 16.91
CA VAL A 17 14.53 -5.19 17.10
C VAL A 17 15.04 -6.36 16.26
N ASP A 18 15.71 -7.31 16.91
CA ASP A 18 16.24 -8.52 16.25
C ASP A 18 15.15 -9.51 15.81
N LYS A 19 13.94 -9.39 16.37
CA LYS A 19 12.85 -10.33 16.10
C LYS A 19 12.18 -10.02 14.77
N SER A 20 12.36 -10.92 13.80
CA SER A 20 11.72 -10.87 12.47
C SER A 20 12.13 -9.64 11.64
N PRO A 21 13.39 -9.58 11.16
CA PRO A 21 13.89 -8.44 10.37
C PRO A 21 13.09 -8.24 9.09
N MET A 22 12.70 -6.99 8.83
CA MET A 22 11.92 -6.59 7.66
C MET A 22 12.80 -6.10 6.51
N ILE A 23 14.09 -5.89 6.77
CA ILE A 23 15.11 -5.55 5.76
C ILE A 23 16.19 -6.63 5.77
N SER A 24 15.83 -7.86 5.42
CA SER A 24 16.72 -9.03 5.55
C SER A 24 17.55 -9.34 4.30
N GLY A 25 18.56 -10.19 4.47
CA GLY A 25 19.38 -10.74 3.37
C GLY A 25 20.68 -9.99 3.09
N THR A 26 21.25 -10.21 1.90
CA THR A 26 22.49 -9.55 1.45
C THR A 26 22.30 -8.06 1.21
N ALA A 27 23.38 -7.30 1.03
CA ALA A 27 23.31 -5.88 0.67
C ALA A 27 22.42 -5.63 -0.56
N ILE A 28 22.43 -6.53 -1.55
CA ILE A 28 21.59 -6.43 -2.75
C ILE A 28 20.10 -6.64 -2.40
N ASN A 29 19.79 -7.64 -1.56
CA ASN A 29 18.40 -7.86 -1.12
C ASN A 29 17.87 -6.66 -0.34
N ARG A 30 18.69 -6.15 0.59
CA ARG A 30 18.38 -4.97 1.40
C ARG A 30 18.20 -3.70 0.57
N ALA A 31 18.95 -3.55 -0.52
CA ALA A 31 18.79 -2.45 -1.47
C ALA A 31 17.49 -2.56 -2.25
N GLU A 32 17.11 -3.76 -2.71
CA GLU A 32 15.86 -3.99 -3.42
C GLU A 32 14.63 -3.73 -2.54
N ILE A 33 14.66 -4.18 -1.27
CA ILE A 33 13.59 -3.90 -0.30
C ILE A 33 13.39 -2.38 -0.14
N ARG A 34 14.48 -1.63 0.05
CA ARG A 34 14.42 -0.17 0.15
C ARG A 34 13.95 0.50 -1.14
N ARG A 35 14.38 0.00 -2.29
CA ARG A 35 13.97 0.53 -3.60
C ARG A 35 12.47 0.39 -3.81
N ILE A 36 11.90 -0.78 -3.51
CA ILE A 36 10.45 -1.00 -3.61
C ILE A 36 9.70 -0.15 -2.59
N ALA A 37 10.15 -0.10 -1.34
CA ALA A 37 9.52 0.74 -0.32
C ALA A 37 9.49 2.22 -0.74
N ALA A 38 10.62 2.78 -1.19
CA ALA A 38 10.71 4.14 -1.69
C ALA A 38 9.82 4.37 -2.92
N TRP A 39 9.73 3.39 -3.83
CA TRP A 39 8.85 3.50 -4.99
C TRP A 39 7.38 3.63 -4.59
N PHE A 40 6.93 2.93 -3.56
CA PHE A 40 5.57 3.11 -3.04
C PHE A 40 5.39 4.43 -2.27
N ASP A 41 6.32 4.77 -1.37
CA ASP A 41 6.29 5.99 -0.55
C ASP A 41 6.34 7.27 -1.41
N GLU A 42 7.00 7.24 -2.56
CA GLU A 42 7.19 8.41 -3.41
C GLU A 42 6.30 8.37 -4.65
N GLN A 43 6.50 7.37 -5.52
CA GLN A 43 5.88 7.33 -6.84
C GLN A 43 4.40 6.94 -6.73
N PHE A 44 4.11 5.82 -6.05
CA PHE A 44 2.73 5.36 -5.90
C PHE A 44 1.92 6.35 -5.06
N HIS A 45 2.52 6.86 -3.98
CA HIS A 45 1.89 7.90 -3.18
C HIS A 45 1.57 9.14 -4.02
N GLY A 46 2.55 9.71 -4.74
CA GLY A 46 2.38 10.95 -5.48
C GLY A 46 1.40 10.85 -6.65
N GLN A 47 1.39 9.71 -7.35
CA GLN A 47 0.61 9.54 -8.58
C GLN A 47 -0.77 8.93 -8.37
N VAL A 48 -0.99 8.26 -7.23
CA VAL A 48 -2.23 7.49 -6.97
C VAL A 48 -2.86 7.90 -5.65
N VAL A 49 -2.14 7.73 -4.54
CA VAL A 49 -2.73 7.84 -3.19
C VAL A 49 -3.06 9.28 -2.85
N ALA A 50 -2.12 10.20 -3.03
CA ALA A 50 -2.31 11.61 -2.69
C ALA A 50 -3.45 12.27 -3.50
N PRO A 51 -3.55 12.07 -4.84
CA PRO A 51 -4.70 12.55 -5.60
C PRO A 51 -6.03 11.93 -5.14
N LEU A 52 -6.08 10.61 -4.92
CA LEU A 52 -7.31 9.95 -4.45
C LEU A 52 -7.73 10.43 -3.07
N MET A 53 -6.80 10.55 -2.13
CA MET A 53 -7.05 11.10 -0.80
C MET A 53 -7.52 12.53 -0.89
N HIS A 54 -6.90 13.38 -1.71
CA HIS A 54 -7.35 14.75 -1.87
C HIS A 54 -8.80 14.80 -2.35
N GLU A 55 -9.11 14.09 -3.43
CA GLU A 55 -10.40 14.17 -4.10
C GLU A 55 -11.53 13.49 -3.32
N ARG A 56 -11.32 12.26 -2.82
CA ARG A 56 -12.37 11.48 -2.16
C ARG A 56 -12.43 11.69 -0.64
N MET A 57 -11.32 12.07 -0.01
CA MET A 57 -11.22 12.25 1.43
C MET A 57 -11.19 13.71 1.87
N ILE A 58 -10.14 14.46 1.51
CA ILE A 58 -9.92 15.82 2.00
C ILE A 58 -11.03 16.76 1.52
N LYS A 59 -11.37 16.74 0.23
CA LYS A 59 -12.45 17.56 -0.31
C LYS A 59 -13.79 17.25 0.35
N ARG A 60 -14.07 16.00 0.66
CA ARG A 60 -15.33 15.60 1.30
C ARG A 60 -15.40 15.99 2.78
N ILE A 61 -14.34 15.72 3.53
CA ILE A 61 -14.31 15.92 4.99
C ILE A 61 -14.05 17.39 5.34
N VAL A 62 -13.07 18.00 4.70
CA VAL A 62 -12.57 19.34 5.05
C VAL A 62 -13.28 20.42 4.22
N HIS A 63 -13.22 20.30 2.89
CA HIS A 63 -13.69 21.37 2.00
C HIS A 63 -15.19 21.30 1.68
N ARG A 64 -15.85 20.17 1.97
CA ARG A 64 -17.23 19.85 1.58
C ARG A 64 -17.49 20.09 0.08
N ALA A 65 -16.49 19.77 -0.74
CA ALA A 65 -16.51 19.96 -2.19
C ALA A 65 -16.65 18.62 -2.92
N SER A 66 -17.21 18.68 -4.12
CA SER A 66 -17.28 17.52 -5.01
C SER A 66 -15.90 17.18 -5.58
N PRO A 67 -15.60 15.88 -5.80
CA PRO A 67 -14.35 15.46 -6.41
C PRO A 67 -14.26 15.84 -7.89
N ASP A 68 -13.05 16.07 -8.36
CA ASP A 68 -12.72 16.22 -9.78
C ASP A 68 -12.59 14.84 -10.44
N THR A 69 -13.50 14.54 -11.36
CA THR A 69 -13.53 13.24 -12.05
C THR A 69 -12.37 13.02 -13.02
N GLY A 70 -11.72 14.09 -13.50
CA GLY A 70 -10.54 14.01 -14.35
C GLY A 70 -9.33 13.51 -13.55
N VAL A 71 -9.08 14.13 -12.40
CA VAL A 71 -8.01 13.73 -11.46
C VAL A 71 -8.20 12.29 -10.99
N LEU A 72 -9.44 11.90 -10.65
CA LEU A 72 -9.74 10.52 -10.26
C LEU A 72 -9.45 9.51 -11.37
N ARG A 73 -9.80 9.83 -12.63
CA ARG A 73 -9.51 8.95 -13.77
C ARG A 73 -8.02 8.79 -14.00
N GLU A 74 -7.24 9.86 -13.91
CA GLU A 74 -5.79 9.76 -14.04
C GLU A 74 -5.15 8.95 -12.91
N ALA A 75 -5.58 9.18 -11.66
CA ALA A 75 -5.09 8.41 -10.52
C ALA A 75 -5.40 6.91 -10.63
N MET A 76 -6.62 6.55 -11.07
CA MET A 76 -7.01 5.15 -11.30
C MET A 76 -6.24 4.51 -12.46
N LYS A 77 -5.98 5.27 -13.54
CA LYS A 77 -5.14 4.80 -14.65
C LYS A 77 -3.72 4.51 -14.18
N ASN A 78 -3.13 5.41 -13.39
CA ASN A 78 -1.81 5.23 -12.81
C ASN A 78 -1.79 4.05 -11.85
N ALA A 79 -2.83 3.87 -11.02
CA ALA A 79 -2.97 2.74 -10.12
C ALA A 79 -2.85 1.42 -10.90
N ASN A 80 -3.64 1.23 -11.96
CA ASN A 80 -3.57 0.01 -12.77
C ASN A 80 -2.17 -0.24 -13.33
N ALA A 81 -1.53 0.77 -13.96
CA ALA A 81 -0.19 0.60 -14.52
C ALA A 81 0.88 0.26 -13.45
N MET A 82 0.71 0.77 -12.23
CA MET A 82 1.60 0.49 -11.11
C MET A 82 1.30 -0.88 -10.47
N LEU A 83 0.06 -1.35 -10.51
CA LEU A 83 -0.30 -2.71 -10.11
C LEU A 83 0.17 -3.75 -11.13
N ASP A 84 0.20 -3.44 -12.44
CA ASP A 84 0.83 -4.29 -13.45
C ASP A 84 2.31 -4.55 -13.11
N TYR A 85 3.00 -3.54 -12.59
CA TYR A 85 4.38 -3.69 -12.12
C TYR A 85 4.47 -4.59 -10.88
N ALA A 86 3.53 -4.47 -9.94
CA ALA A 86 3.46 -5.37 -8.78
C ALA A 86 3.18 -6.82 -9.20
N ASP A 87 2.27 -7.04 -10.15
CA ASP A 87 1.99 -8.36 -10.72
C ASP A 87 3.24 -8.96 -11.37
N TYR A 88 3.95 -8.18 -12.18
CA TYR A 88 5.22 -8.62 -12.78
C TYR A 88 6.24 -9.09 -11.74
N LEU A 89 6.37 -8.34 -10.63
CA LEU A 89 7.27 -8.73 -9.55
C LEU A 89 6.82 -10.02 -8.87
N LEU A 90 5.52 -10.17 -8.60
CA LEU A 90 4.92 -11.32 -7.91
C LEU A 90 4.84 -12.57 -8.80
N ASP A 91 4.92 -12.43 -10.11
CA ASP A 91 5.04 -13.56 -11.04
C ASP A 91 6.40 -14.27 -10.91
N HIS A 92 7.44 -13.54 -10.48
CA HIS A 92 8.81 -14.06 -10.38
C HIS A 92 9.30 -14.17 -8.92
N ARG A 93 8.50 -13.73 -7.94
CA ARG A 93 8.91 -13.61 -6.52
C ARG A 93 7.75 -13.96 -5.60
N ASN A 94 8.06 -14.56 -4.45
CA ASN A 94 7.07 -14.88 -3.44
C ASN A 94 6.51 -13.62 -2.73
N TRP A 95 7.34 -12.57 -2.64
CA TRP A 95 7.05 -11.28 -2.02
C TRP A 95 7.69 -10.17 -2.85
N LEU A 96 7.20 -8.93 -2.74
CA LEU A 96 7.68 -7.82 -3.58
C LEU A 96 9.19 -7.58 -3.42
N GLY A 97 9.70 -7.70 -2.19
CA GLY A 97 11.12 -7.57 -1.86
C GLY A 97 11.97 -8.80 -2.17
N GLY A 98 11.39 -9.94 -2.56
CA GLY A 98 12.12 -11.17 -2.88
C GLY A 98 11.48 -12.44 -2.30
N ALA A 99 12.29 -13.26 -1.62
CA ALA A 99 11.86 -14.60 -1.18
C ALA A 99 11.01 -14.60 0.10
N ALA A 100 11.06 -13.54 0.89
CA ALA A 100 10.40 -13.45 2.21
C ALA A 100 9.70 -12.10 2.38
N LEU A 101 8.68 -12.08 3.24
CA LEU A 101 7.96 -10.88 3.65
C LEU A 101 8.94 -9.83 4.18
N SER A 102 8.79 -8.60 3.72
CA SER A 102 9.72 -7.51 3.99
C SER A 102 9.01 -6.16 4.18
N LEU A 103 9.79 -5.12 4.50
CA LEU A 103 9.30 -3.75 4.58
C LEU A 103 8.64 -3.30 3.26
N ALA A 104 9.14 -3.77 2.12
CA ALA A 104 8.57 -3.48 0.81
C ALA A 104 7.09 -3.87 0.74
N ASP A 105 6.75 -5.06 1.28
CA ASP A 105 5.39 -5.57 1.26
C ASP A 105 4.47 -4.81 2.22
N LEU A 106 4.99 -4.44 3.39
CA LEU A 106 4.24 -3.65 4.38
C LEU A 106 3.95 -2.24 3.84
N THR A 107 4.94 -1.59 3.23
CA THR A 107 4.77 -0.27 2.60
C THR A 107 3.77 -0.34 1.45
N ALA A 108 3.90 -1.34 0.58
CA ALA A 108 2.96 -1.53 -0.53
C ALA A 108 1.52 -1.74 -0.04
N ALA A 109 1.32 -2.64 0.93
CA ALA A 109 0.00 -2.93 1.47
C ALA A 109 -0.62 -1.75 2.22
N ALA A 110 0.18 -0.92 2.88
CA ALA A 110 -0.30 0.31 3.52
C ALA A 110 -0.82 1.34 2.51
N HIS A 111 -0.16 1.49 1.35
CA HIS A 111 -0.66 2.39 0.31
C HIS A 111 -1.88 1.80 -0.39
N ILE A 112 -1.81 0.51 -0.76
CA ILE A 112 -2.89 -0.20 -1.42
C ILE A 112 -4.15 -0.21 -0.55
N SER A 113 -4.04 -0.34 0.78
CA SER A 113 -5.21 -0.31 1.66
C SER A 113 -5.95 1.01 1.62
N VAL A 114 -5.23 2.14 1.53
CA VAL A 114 -5.87 3.46 1.39
C VAL A 114 -6.59 3.57 0.05
N VAL A 115 -5.97 3.11 -1.04
CA VAL A 115 -6.60 3.14 -2.38
C VAL A 115 -7.81 2.22 -2.44
N ASP A 116 -7.72 1.02 -1.85
CA ASP A 116 -8.80 0.03 -1.75
C ASP A 116 -9.96 0.58 -0.91
N TYR A 117 -9.68 1.19 0.25
CA TYR A 117 -10.68 1.87 1.08
C TYR A 117 -11.41 2.96 0.30
N LEU A 118 -10.68 3.70 -0.54
CA LEU A 118 -11.26 4.77 -1.36
C LEU A 118 -11.90 4.25 -2.65
N GLY A 119 -11.86 2.95 -2.95
CA GLY A 119 -12.44 2.35 -4.16
C GLY A 119 -11.70 2.72 -5.45
N GLY A 120 -10.37 2.82 -5.38
CA GLY A 120 -9.50 3.22 -6.50
C GLY A 120 -8.88 2.08 -7.30
N ILE A 121 -9.14 0.82 -6.94
CA ILE A 121 -8.51 -0.37 -7.56
C ILE A 121 -9.56 -1.20 -8.31
N ASP A 122 -9.21 -1.66 -9.51
CA ASP A 122 -9.93 -2.74 -10.20
C ASP A 122 -9.12 -4.05 -10.12
N TRP A 123 -9.46 -4.90 -9.15
CA TRP A 123 -8.74 -6.14 -8.87
C TRP A 123 -8.83 -7.21 -9.97
N ARG A 124 -9.75 -7.08 -10.94
CA ARG A 124 -9.97 -8.11 -11.97
C ARG A 124 -8.80 -8.29 -12.92
N ALA A 125 -8.00 -7.25 -13.12
CA ALA A 125 -6.82 -7.28 -13.98
C ALA A 125 -5.54 -7.71 -13.25
N HIS A 126 -5.57 -7.81 -11.91
CA HIS A 126 -4.39 -7.90 -11.06
C HIS A 126 -4.41 -9.11 -10.12
N GLU A 127 -4.55 -10.32 -10.68
CA GLU A 127 -4.75 -11.55 -9.90
C GLU A 127 -3.58 -11.84 -8.94
N GLN A 128 -2.34 -11.65 -9.38
CA GLN A 128 -1.15 -11.93 -8.55
C GLN A 128 -1.08 -10.99 -7.34
N THR A 129 -1.25 -9.70 -7.59
CA THR A 129 -1.32 -8.69 -6.52
C THR A 129 -2.50 -8.92 -5.60
N ARG A 130 -3.68 -9.24 -6.14
CA ARG A 130 -4.87 -9.55 -5.34
C ARG A 130 -4.60 -10.70 -4.37
N ASN A 131 -4.02 -11.80 -4.87
CA ASN A 131 -3.71 -12.98 -4.06
C ASN A 131 -2.67 -12.67 -2.97
N TRP A 132 -1.61 -11.94 -3.33
CA TRP A 132 -0.61 -11.46 -2.36
C TRP A 132 -1.23 -10.56 -1.29
N TYR A 133 -2.11 -9.63 -1.69
CA TYR A 133 -2.75 -8.67 -0.79
C TYR A 133 -3.76 -9.35 0.14
N ALA A 134 -4.54 -10.32 -0.35
CA ALA A 134 -5.41 -11.16 0.47
C ALA A 134 -4.61 -11.93 1.54
N GLY A 135 -3.44 -12.46 1.17
CA GLY A 135 -2.49 -13.07 2.10
C GLY A 135 -2.07 -12.12 3.22
N LEU A 136 -1.81 -10.85 2.91
CA LEU A 136 -1.48 -9.82 3.90
C LEU A 136 -2.67 -9.42 4.77
N LYS A 137 -3.86 -9.22 4.20
CA LYS A 137 -5.09 -8.90 4.94
C LYS A 137 -5.41 -9.93 6.03
N SER A 138 -5.08 -11.20 5.79
CA SER A 138 -5.33 -12.29 6.75
C SER A 138 -4.46 -12.23 8.02
N ARG A 139 -3.34 -11.46 8.00
CA ARG A 139 -2.36 -11.45 9.08
C ARG A 139 -2.87 -10.63 10.29
N PRO A 140 -2.60 -11.06 11.54
CA PRO A 140 -3.08 -10.36 12.74
C PRO A 140 -2.70 -8.87 12.80
N GLY A 141 -1.51 -8.50 12.31
CA GLY A 141 -1.04 -7.12 12.29
C GLY A 141 -1.83 -6.20 11.35
N PHE A 142 -2.55 -6.75 10.37
CA PHE A 142 -3.32 -5.97 9.39
C PHE A 142 -4.77 -5.72 9.86
N ARG A 143 -5.28 -6.51 10.80
CA ARG A 143 -6.67 -6.41 11.30
C ARG A 143 -7.05 -5.02 11.82
N PRO A 144 -6.20 -4.28 12.55
CA PRO A 144 -6.55 -2.94 13.00
C PRO A 144 -6.86 -1.99 11.82
N LEU A 145 -6.07 -2.04 10.75
CA LEU A 145 -6.26 -1.22 9.54
C LEU A 145 -7.59 -1.54 8.83
N LEU A 146 -7.99 -2.81 8.83
CA LEU A 146 -9.26 -3.25 8.23
C LEU A 146 -10.47 -2.91 9.10
N ALA A 147 -10.29 -2.68 10.40
CA ALA A 147 -11.37 -2.31 11.32
C ALA A 147 -11.65 -0.80 11.32
N GLU A 148 -10.71 0.01 10.84
CA GLU A 148 -10.89 1.46 10.77
C GLU A 148 -12.04 1.85 9.84
N ARG A 149 -12.86 2.79 10.30
CA ARG A 149 -13.96 3.37 9.54
C ARG A 149 -13.93 4.87 9.70
N MET A 150 -13.94 5.59 8.59
CA MET A 150 -14.13 7.03 8.55
C MET A 150 -15.61 7.36 8.61
N GLY A 151 -16.02 8.26 9.51
CA GLY A 151 -17.45 8.54 9.74
C GLY A 151 -18.21 9.02 8.50
N VAL A 152 -17.58 9.79 7.61
CA VAL A 152 -18.22 10.37 6.41
C VAL A 152 -17.99 9.54 5.15
N ILE A 153 -17.02 8.60 5.18
CA ILE A 153 -16.58 7.84 4.01
C ILE A 153 -16.66 6.35 4.35
N ALA A 154 -17.68 5.70 3.80
CA ALA A 154 -17.79 4.26 3.87
C ALA A 154 -16.84 3.61 2.84
N PRO A 155 -16.11 2.55 3.22
CA PRO A 155 -15.34 1.77 2.27
C PRO A 155 -16.25 0.92 1.38
N PRO A 156 -15.73 0.35 0.27
CA PRO A 156 -16.40 -0.71 -0.47
C PRO A 156 -16.82 -1.88 0.43
N ALA A 157 -17.88 -2.59 0.04
CA ALA A 157 -18.46 -3.70 0.82
C ALA A 157 -17.50 -4.87 1.06
N ASP A 158 -16.45 -4.99 0.25
CA ASP A 158 -15.49 -6.09 0.30
C ASP A 158 -14.13 -5.66 0.90
N TYR A 159 -14.01 -4.43 1.40
CA TYR A 159 -12.75 -3.89 1.92
C TYR A 159 -12.16 -4.73 3.07
N ASP A 160 -13.00 -5.19 4.00
CA ASP A 160 -12.62 -6.00 5.15
C ASP A 160 -12.64 -7.51 4.88
N LYS A 161 -13.00 -7.92 3.67
CA LYS A 161 -13.02 -9.32 3.26
C LYS A 161 -11.64 -9.76 2.77
N VAL A 162 -11.35 -11.05 2.96
CA VAL A 162 -10.14 -11.69 2.42
C VAL A 162 -10.43 -12.24 1.02
N ASP A 163 -11.69 -12.53 0.71
CA ASP A 163 -12.25 -12.95 -0.57
C ASP A 163 -12.93 -11.76 -1.28
N PHE A 164 -12.14 -10.77 -1.68
CA PHE A 164 -12.58 -9.63 -2.50
C PHE A 164 -12.19 -9.83 -3.96
#